data_AF-A0A357L6K9-F1
#
_entry.id   AF-A0A357L6K9-F1
#
_cell.length_a   1.000
_cell.length_b   1.000
_cell.length_c   1.000
_cell.angle_alpha   90.00
_cell.angle_beta   90.00
_cell.angle_gamma   90.00
#
_symmetry.space_group_name_H-M   'P 1'
#
loop_
_entity.id
_entity.type
_entity.pdbx_description
1 polymer ?
#
loop_
_entity_poly.entity_id
_entity_poly.type
_entity_poly.pdbx_seq_one_letter_code
_entity_poly.pdbx_strand_id
1 'polypeptide(L)' 'ATEIRAKATEESEKLRGAADAERNAVFAAAYGKDPEFFAFYRSLLAYEEALRKGDSTILLSPDSEFLRYLNNVKGRR' A
#
# COMPACT_ATOMS: atom_id res chain seq x y z
N ALA A 1 -0.08 36.58 -8.27
CA ALA A 1 -0.75 35.55 -7.44
C ALA A 1 -0.79 34.18 -8.14
N THR A 2 -1.09 34.14 -9.45
CA THR A 2 -1.11 32.91 -10.26
C THR A 2 0.26 32.24 -10.39
N GLU A 3 1.35 32.99 -10.58
CA GLU A 3 2.71 32.42 -10.66
C GLU A 3 3.19 31.75 -9.36
N ILE A 4 2.84 32.31 -8.20
CA ILE A 4 3.22 31.75 -6.89
C ILE A 4 2.51 30.41 -6.67
N ARG A 5 1.22 30.31 -7.04
CA ARG A 5 0.48 29.06 -6.98
C ARG A 5 1.01 28.02 -7.97
N ALA A 6 1.34 28.44 -9.19
CA ALA A 6 1.90 27.53 -10.19
C ALA A 6 3.23 26.92 -9.72
N LYS A 7 4.14 27.73 -9.17
CA LYS A 7 5.40 27.26 -8.57
C LYS A 7 5.18 26.30 -7.40
N ALA A 8 4.27 26.64 -6.48
CA ALA A 8 3.97 25.78 -5.33
C ALA A 8 3.41 24.41 -5.77
N THR A 9 2.54 24.39 -6.79
CA THR A 9 2.03 23.13 -7.35
C THR A 9 3.16 22.33 -8.03
N GLU A 10 4.02 22.98 -8.81
CA GLU A 10 5.16 22.32 -9.46
C GLU A 10 6.10 21.67 -8.43
N GLU A 11 6.44 22.39 -7.36
CA GLU A 11 7.27 21.87 -6.27
C GLU A 11 6.60 20.71 -5.53
N SER A 12 5.30 20.82 -5.24
CA SER A 12 4.52 19.75 -4.61
C SER A 12 4.50 18.48 -5.45
N GLU A 13 4.27 18.60 -6.76
CA GLU A 13 4.26 17.47 -7.69
C GLU A 13 5.65 16.82 -7.82
N LYS A 14 6.72 17.63 -7.85
CA LYS A 14 8.11 17.12 -7.82
C LYS A 14 8.40 16.37 -6.52
N LEU A 15 8.01 16.93 -5.38
CA LEU A 15 8.22 16.31 -4.07
C LEU A 15 7.44 15.00 -3.96
N ARG A 16 6.19 14.97 -4.42
CA ARG A 16 5.37 13.75 -4.46
C ARG A 16 5.99 12.69 -5.37
N GLY A 17 6.43 13.07 -6.57
CA GLY A 17 7.10 12.16 -7.49
C GLY A 17 8.40 11.58 -6.92
N ALA A 18 9.21 12.40 -6.24
CA ALA A 18 10.43 11.93 -5.57
C ALA A 18 10.11 10.96 -4.42
N ALA A 19 9.11 11.28 -3.60
CA ALA A 19 8.65 10.42 -2.51
C ALA A 19 8.11 9.07 -3.03
N ASP A 20 7.34 9.08 -4.13
CA ASP A 20 6.84 7.86 -4.75
C ASP A 20 7.98 7.01 -5.33
N ALA A 21 9.01 7.64 -5.92
CA ALA A 21 10.20 6.95 -6.41
C ALA A 21 11.01 6.31 -5.28
N GLU A 22 11.26 7.04 -4.19
CA GLU A 22 11.98 6.54 -3.02
C GLU A 22 11.22 5.38 -2.35
N ARG A 23 9.91 5.55 -2.16
CA ARG A 23 9.02 4.49 -1.68
C ARG A 23 9.18 3.24 -2.54
N ASN A 24 9.08 3.35 -3.86
CA ASN A 24 9.21 2.20 -4.76
C ASN A 24 10.60 1.55 -4.68
N ALA A 25 11.67 2.34 -4.53
CA ALA A 25 13.03 1.83 -4.36
C ALA A 25 13.19 1.05 -3.04
N VAL A 26 12.67 1.58 -1.92
CA VAL A 26 12.66 0.89 -0.62
C VAL A 26 11.84 -0.40 -0.71
N PHE A 27 10.68 -0.34 -1.36
CA PHE A 27 9.85 -1.52 -1.62
C PHE A 27 10.63 -2.57 -2.42
N ALA A 28 11.27 -2.20 -3.53
CA ALA A 28 12.05 -3.11 -4.36
C ALA A 28 13.26 -3.70 -3.62
N ALA A 29 13.94 -2.92 -2.79
CA ALA A 29 15.04 -3.39 -1.96
C ALA A 29 14.57 -4.37 -0.86
N ALA A 30 13.39 -4.13 -0.28
CA ALA A 30 12.78 -5.02 0.70
C ALA A 30 12.27 -6.34 0.07
N TYR A 31 11.73 -6.29 -1.15
CA TYR A 31 11.32 -7.46 -1.93
C TYR A 31 12.42 -8.52 -2.03
N GLY A 32 13.68 -8.09 -2.21
CA GLY A 32 14.82 -9.00 -2.34
C GLY A 32 15.30 -9.62 -1.02
N LYS A 33 14.89 -9.09 0.14
CA LYS A 33 15.36 -9.54 1.46
C LYS A 33 14.46 -10.61 2.07
N ASP A 34 13.14 -10.47 1.95
CA ASP A 34 12.17 -11.44 2.47
C ASP A 34 10.85 -11.38 1.69
N PRO A 35 10.66 -12.29 0.72
CA PRO A 35 9.42 -12.37 -0.06
C PRO A 35 8.17 -12.70 0.77
N GLU A 36 8.31 -13.44 1.88
CA GLU A 36 7.18 -13.86 2.72
C GLU A 36 6.69 -12.69 3.58
N PHE A 37 7.60 -11.95 4.20
CA PHE A 37 7.29 -10.71 4.92
C PHE A 37 6.64 -9.66 4.01
N PHE A 38 7.15 -9.52 2.79
CA PHE A 38 6.57 -8.60 1.82
C PHE A 38 5.12 -8.97 1.45
N ALA A 39 4.86 -10.24 1.16
CA ALA A 39 3.53 -10.73 0.84
C ALA A 39 2.54 -10.47 1.99
N PHE A 40 2.98 -10.68 3.23
CA PHE A 40 2.24 -10.32 4.43
C PHE A 40 1.94 -8.81 4.50
N TYR A 41 2.96 -7.96 4.36
CA TYR A 41 2.81 -6.50 4.47
C TYR A 41 1.90 -5.90 3.38
N ARG A 42 1.98 -6.41 2.14
CA ARG A 42 1.07 -6.00 1.07
C ARG A 42 -0.38 -6.38 1.34
N SER A 43 -0.61 -7.55 1.93
CA SER A 43 -1.96 -7.95 2.32
C SER A 43 -2.53 -7.00 3.37
N LEU A 44 -1.73 -6.54 4.34
CA LEU A 44 -2.18 -5.54 5.32
C LEU A 44 -2.58 -4.21 4.68
N LEU A 45 -1.78 -3.68 3.75
CA LEU A 45 -2.12 -2.45 3.02
C LEU A 45 -3.41 -2.59 2.20
N ALA A 46 -3.62 -3.77 1.61
CA ALA A 46 -4.85 -4.06 0.88
C ALA A 46 -6.07 -4.10 1.81
N TYR A 47 -5.92 -4.64 3.03
CA TYR A 47 -6.97 -4.59 4.04
C TYR A 47 -7.29 -3.16 4.46
N GLU A 48 -6.26 -2.35 4.71
CA GLU A 48 -6.42 -0.95 5.10
C GLU A 48 -7.20 -0.17 4.04
N GLU A 49 -6.80 -0.26 2.77
CA GLU A 49 -7.50 0.47 1.69
C GLU A 49 -8.92 -0.06 1.44
N ALA A 50 -9.13 -1.38 1.53
CA ALA A 50 -10.45 -1.98 1.38
C ALA A 50 -11.41 -1.58 2.50
N LEU A 51 -10.93 -1.53 3.75
CA LEU A 51 -11.73 -1.21 4.94
C LEU A 51 -11.89 0.30 5.16
N ARG A 52 -11.00 1.12 4.61
CA ARG A 52 -11.07 2.60 4.71
C ARG A 52 -12.26 3.19 3.96
N LYS A 53 -12.74 2.53 2.90
CA LYS A 53 -13.99 2.89 2.23
C LYS A 53 -15.19 2.40 3.06
N GLY A 54 -15.57 3.20 4.06
CA GLY A 54 -16.68 2.90 4.99
C GLY A 54 -18.05 2.64 4.35
N ASP A 55 -18.20 2.83 3.04
CA ASP A 55 -19.45 2.64 2.29
C ASP A 55 -19.55 1.27 1.59
N SER A 56 -18.54 0.40 1.71
CA SER A 56 -18.51 -0.90 1.03
C SER A 56 -18.80 -2.05 1.99
N THR A 57 -19.96 -2.70 1.83
CA THR A 57 -20.23 -4.00 2.46
C THR A 57 -19.37 -5.06 1.80
N ILE A 58 -18.31 -5.50 2.46
CA ILE A 58 -17.42 -6.55 1.93
C ILE A 58 -17.94 -7.91 2.38
N LEU A 59 -18.44 -8.70 1.43
CA LEU A 59 -18.78 -10.10 1.69
C LEU A 59 -17.50 -10.95 1.56
N LEU A 60 -16.93 -11.35 2.69
CA LEU A 60 -15.74 -12.19 2.76
C LEU A 60 -16.08 -13.54 3.36
N SER A 61 -15.74 -14.62 2.66
CA SER A 61 -15.75 -15.96 3.24
C SER A 61 -14.58 -16.10 4.22
N PRO A 62 -14.76 -16.77 5.37
CA PRO A 62 -13.70 -16.96 6.37
C PRO A 62 -12.46 -17.69 5.84
N ASP A 63 -12.62 -18.50 4.79
CA ASP A 63 -11.59 -19.27 4.08
C ASP A 63 -11.02 -18.56 2.86
N SER A 64 -11.34 -17.28 2.68
CA SER A 64 -10.87 -16.48 1.55
C SER A 64 -9.35 -16.36 1.56
N GLU A 65 -8.72 -16.58 0.40
CA GLU A 65 -7.29 -16.31 0.19
C GLU A 65 -6.92 -14.87 0.51
N PHE A 66 -7.87 -13.95 0.33
CA PHE A 66 -7.68 -12.55 0.70
C PHE A 66 -7.29 -12.43 2.17
N LEU A 67 -7.93 -13.19 3.07
CA LEU A 67 -7.72 -13.13 4.51
C LEU A 67 -6.65 -14.11 5.01
N ARG A 68 -5.89 -14.79 4.14
CA ARG A 68 -4.93 -15.84 4.55
C ARG A 68 -3.96 -15.37 5.62
N TYR A 69 -3.52 -14.10 5.55
CA TYR A 69 -2.58 -13.51 6.49
C TYR A 69 -3.25 -12.92 7.74
N LEU A 70 -4.57 -12.69 7.70
CA LEU A 70 -5.33 -12.30 8.88
C LEU A 70 -5.57 -13.51 9.79
N ASN A 71 -5.82 -14.69 9.19
CA ASN A 71 -6.05 -15.94 9.91
C ASN A 71 -4.75 -16.62 10.36
N ASN A 72 -3.65 -16.46 9.60
CA ASN A 72 -2.35 -17.05 9.92
C ASN A 72 -1.21 -16.13 9.48
N VAL A 73 -0.35 -15.74 10.41
CA VAL A 73 0.80 -14.85 10.14
C VAL A 73 1.75 -15.42 9.07
N LYS A 74 1.78 -16.74 8.87
CA LYS A 74 2.57 -17.42 7.83
C LYS A 74 1.82 -17.63 6.51
N GLY A 75 0.58 -17.15 6.38
CA GLY A 75 -0.23 -17.25 5.16
C GLY A 75 -0.54 -18.68 4.70
N ARG A 76 -0.30 -19.70 5.54
CA ARG A 76 -0.59 -21.10 5.26
C ARG A 76 -2.02 -21.45 5.67
N ARG A 77 -2.70 -22.19 4.80
CA ARG A 77 -4.02 -22.78 5.06
C ARG A 77 -3.96 -23.69 6.29
#